data_AF-A0A8C0IIX5-F1
#
_entry.id   AF-A0A8C0IIX5-F1
#
_cell.length_a   1.000
_cell.length_b   1.000
_cell.length_c   1.000
_cell.angle_alpha   90.00
_cell.angle_beta   90.00
_cell.angle_gamma   90.00
#
_symmetry.space_group_name_H-M   'P 1'
#
loop_
_entity.id
_entity.type
_entity.pdbx_description
1 polymer ?
#
loop_
_entity_poly.entity_id
_entity_poly.type
_entity_poly.pdbx_seq_one_letter_code
_entity_poly.pdbx_strand_id
1 'polypeptide(L)'
;MLSMSFLVAVFWYCRRLYSFLAQLLKRWSNYLQRKLIRNLSVLTEVDLLGYSAREWKGETKHAKHMREAYEELFWSCHIKYLRQVRRDNYCVLRAVLFQIFSQGIPFPSWMKERDILKLPEKLLYSQGCNWIQQYSFGPERYTGPNAFGKLRKCMETLKTNWTEISATKDHEARGNMCNTLFSDESKEHKLYEAIKFIMLYEVVEAYEQIKNREEATHNLFSLLLARDSSSDPLSFMMNRLNSIGDSICLDQVELFLLGYLLEVKIRVYRLHRFNTEEFQVNYPEEYRREWNEISLLTEDDRYYHIPLFRT
;
A
#
# COMPACT_ATOMS: atom_id res chain seq x y z
N MET A 1 -11.34 10.48 70.39
CA MET A 1 -10.25 9.93 69.56
C MET A 1 -10.69 8.92 68.50
N LEU A 2 -11.88 8.31 68.56
CA LEU A 2 -12.35 7.34 67.56
C LEU A 2 -12.75 7.92 66.18
N SER A 3 -13.24 9.17 66.10
CA SER A 3 -13.70 9.74 64.81
C SER A 3 -12.55 10.11 63.86
N MET A 4 -11.40 10.54 64.39
CA MET A 4 -10.21 10.86 63.59
C MET A 4 -9.59 9.60 62.96
N SER A 5 -9.57 8.49 63.68
CA SER A 5 -9.04 7.21 63.16
C SER A 5 -9.90 6.64 62.03
N PHE A 6 -11.23 6.83 62.11
CA PHE A 6 -12.15 6.40 61.06
C PHE A 6 -11.98 7.22 59.76
N LEU A 7 -11.84 8.54 59.88
CA LEU A 7 -11.60 9.42 58.74
C LEU A 7 -10.27 9.11 58.02
N VAL A 8 -9.22 8.80 58.78
CA VAL A 8 -7.93 8.39 58.21
C VAL A 8 -8.04 7.05 57.47
N ALA A 9 -8.80 6.08 58.01
CA ALA A 9 -9.03 4.79 57.36
C ALA A 9 -9.85 4.93 56.06
N VAL A 10 -10.90 5.76 56.07
CA VAL A 10 -11.70 6.07 54.88
C VAL A 10 -10.84 6.76 53.81
N PHE A 11 -10.01 7.74 54.20
CA PHE A 11 -9.11 8.42 53.28
C PHE A 11 -8.08 7.46 52.65
N TRP A 12 -7.51 6.55 53.43
CA TRP A 12 -6.61 5.51 52.93
C TRP A 12 -7.29 4.56 51.95
N TYR A 13 -8.53 4.16 52.25
CA TYR A 13 -9.31 3.30 51.37
C TYR A 13 -9.64 4.01 50.05
N CYS A 14 -10.10 5.27 50.11
CA CYS A 14 -10.35 6.09 48.93
C CYS A 14 -9.09 6.28 48.08
N ARG A 15 -7.92 6.54 48.69
CA ARG A 15 -6.64 6.66 47.98
C ARG A 15 -6.22 5.37 47.29
N ARG A 16 -6.44 4.22 47.95
CA ARG A 16 -6.14 2.89 47.37
C ARG A 16 -7.08 2.59 46.20
N LEU A 17 -8.35 2.94 46.33
CA LEU A 17 -9.37 2.75 45.28
C LEU A 17 -9.09 3.65 44.07
N TYR A 18 -8.73 4.92 44.29
CA TYR A 18 -8.27 5.83 43.24
C TYR A 18 -7.04 5.29 42.51
N SER A 19 -6.03 4.82 43.25
CA SER A 19 -4.80 4.27 42.66
C SER A 19 -5.08 3.02 41.82
N PHE A 20 -6.00 2.16 42.29
CA PHE A 20 -6.44 0.97 41.56
C PHE A 20 -7.19 1.34 40.26
N LEU A 21 -8.12 2.31 40.34
CA LEU A 21 -8.84 2.82 39.17
C LEU A 21 -7.91 3.48 38.15
N ALA A 22 -6.92 4.26 38.61
CA ALA A 22 -5.91 4.88 37.74
C ALA A 22 -5.04 3.83 37.03
N GLN A 23 -4.63 2.76 37.73
CA GLN A 23 -3.90 1.65 37.13
C GLN A 23 -4.75 0.87 36.11
N LEU A 24 -6.02 0.63 36.41
CA LEU A 24 -6.99 0.04 35.47
C LEU A 24 -7.13 0.91 34.22
N LEU A 25 -7.40 2.21 34.37
CA LEU A 25 -7.51 3.15 33.26
C LEU A 25 -6.24 3.17 32.41
N LYS A 26 -5.05 3.18 33.02
CA LYS A 26 -3.77 3.10 32.29
C LYS A 26 -3.65 1.78 31.52
N ARG A 27 -4.05 0.65 32.11
CA ARG A 27 -4.00 -0.67 31.46
C ARG A 27 -4.99 -0.75 30.29
N TRP A 28 -6.19 -0.24 30.46
CA TRP A 28 -7.22 -0.17 29.41
C TRP A 28 -6.82 0.79 28.29
N SER A 29 -6.28 1.97 28.62
CA SER A 29 -5.74 2.93 27.66
C SER A 29 -4.61 2.29 26.83
N ASN A 30 -3.65 1.63 27.48
CA ASN A 30 -2.58 0.91 26.79
C ASN A 30 -3.10 -0.25 25.93
N TYR A 31 -4.11 -0.99 26.40
CA TYR A 31 -4.74 -2.07 25.63
C TYR A 31 -5.45 -1.53 24.39
N LEU A 32 -6.24 -0.46 24.55
CA LEU A 32 -6.94 0.21 23.46
C LEU A 32 -5.97 0.83 22.47
N GLN A 33 -4.92 1.52 22.94
CA GLN A 33 -3.84 2.03 22.09
C GLN A 33 -3.17 0.89 21.31
N ARG A 34 -2.82 -0.22 21.96
CA ARG A 34 -2.24 -1.38 21.26
C ARG A 34 -3.20 -1.99 20.24
N LYS A 35 -4.50 -2.04 20.54
CA LYS A 35 -5.53 -2.58 19.64
C LYS A 35 -5.76 -1.64 18.45
N LEU A 36 -5.80 -0.33 18.67
CA LEU A 36 -5.89 0.71 17.64
C LEU A 36 -4.64 0.73 16.75
N ILE A 37 -3.44 0.68 17.34
CA ILE A 37 -2.17 0.60 16.62
C ILE A 37 -2.07 -0.70 15.81
N ARG A 38 -2.62 -1.82 16.33
CA ARG A 38 -2.68 -3.08 15.58
C ARG A 38 -3.55 -3.01 14.33
N ASN A 39 -4.57 -2.17 14.32
CA ASN A 39 -5.48 -2.07 13.18
C ASN A 39 -4.89 -1.22 12.05
N LEU A 40 -4.02 -0.25 12.36
CA LEU A 40 -3.34 0.56 11.35
C LEU A 40 -2.44 -0.32 10.49
N SER A 41 -2.65 -0.26 9.18
CA SER A 41 -1.79 -0.93 8.21
C SER A 41 -0.64 -0.04 7.74
N VAL A 42 -0.77 1.29 7.91
CA VAL A 42 0.29 2.28 7.76
C VAL A 42 0.45 3.03 9.09
N LEU A 43 1.57 2.79 9.77
CA LEU A 43 1.83 3.32 11.11
C LEU A 43 2.02 4.84 11.10
N THR A 44 1.94 5.47 12.27
CA THR A 44 2.20 6.91 12.43
C THR A 44 3.64 7.27 12.03
N GLU A 45 3.85 8.54 11.69
CA GLU A 45 5.19 9.04 11.38
C GLU A 45 6.17 8.84 12.53
N VAL A 46 7.40 8.46 12.20
CA VAL A 46 8.52 8.36 13.13
C VAL A 46 9.75 9.04 12.54
N ASP A 47 10.59 9.62 13.40
CA ASP A 47 11.87 10.21 13.00
C ASP A 47 12.74 9.18 12.27
N LEU A 48 13.32 9.57 11.13
CA LEU A 48 14.06 8.67 10.23
C LEU A 48 15.30 8.08 10.92
N LEU A 49 16.14 8.93 11.51
CA LEU A 49 17.38 8.50 12.16
C LEU A 49 17.08 7.72 13.44
N GLY A 50 16.05 8.11 14.18
CA GLY A 50 15.55 7.39 15.34
C GLY A 50 14.99 6.01 14.98
N TYR A 51 14.37 5.85 13.81
CA TYR A 51 14.00 4.53 13.28
C TYR A 51 15.25 3.70 12.95
N SER A 52 16.17 4.27 12.15
CA SER A 52 17.42 3.62 11.73
C SER A 52 18.22 3.10 12.92
N ALA A 53 18.42 3.92 13.96
CA ALA A 53 19.14 3.54 15.16
C ALA A 53 18.45 2.42 15.97
N ARG A 54 17.12 2.28 15.88
CA ARG A 54 16.37 1.23 16.58
C ARG A 54 16.33 -0.08 15.79
N GLU A 55 16.18 -0.02 14.47
CA GLU A 55 16.08 -1.21 13.62
C GLU A 55 17.47 -1.80 13.36
N TRP A 56 18.43 -0.96 12.96
CA TRP A 56 19.77 -1.36 12.55
C TRP A 56 20.77 -1.23 13.70
N LYS A 57 20.68 -2.14 14.67
CA LYS A 57 21.57 -2.19 15.85
C LYS A 57 22.86 -2.97 15.59
N GLY A 58 23.89 -2.65 16.37
CA GLY A 58 25.16 -3.39 16.40
C GLY A 58 26.15 -2.98 15.30
N GLU A 59 27.27 -3.70 15.26
CA GLU A 59 28.46 -3.32 14.48
C GLU A 59 28.67 -4.17 13.21
N THR A 60 27.66 -4.94 12.78
CA THR A 60 27.75 -5.72 11.55
C THR A 60 27.92 -4.81 10.34
N LYS A 61 28.63 -5.28 9.30
CA LYS A 61 28.80 -4.52 8.05
C LYS A 61 27.47 -4.10 7.45
N HIS A 62 26.48 -5.00 7.48
CA HIS A 62 25.14 -4.72 6.96
C HIS A 62 24.41 -3.65 7.78
N ALA A 63 24.45 -3.71 9.12
CA ALA A 63 23.82 -2.68 9.96
C ALA A 63 24.49 -1.31 9.78
N LYS A 64 25.82 -1.26 9.63
CA LYS A 64 26.55 -0.02 9.30
C LYS A 64 26.11 0.55 7.96
N HIS A 65 26.12 -0.28 6.92
CA HIS A 65 25.68 0.10 5.59
C HIS A 65 24.25 0.66 5.56
N MET A 66 23.31 0.01 6.26
CA MET A 66 21.94 0.51 6.33
C MET A 66 21.83 1.85 7.07
N ARG A 67 22.59 2.04 8.15
CA ARG A 67 22.62 3.33 8.86
C ARG A 67 23.16 4.45 7.98
N GLU A 68 24.25 4.20 7.26
CA GLU A 68 24.81 5.15 6.28
C GLU A 68 23.79 5.50 5.18
N ALA A 69 23.07 4.50 4.65
CA ALA A 69 22.02 4.73 3.67
C ALA A 69 20.87 5.60 4.22
N TYR A 70 20.46 5.39 5.47
CA TYR A 70 19.46 6.25 6.14
C TYR A 70 19.99 7.66 6.40
N GLU A 71 21.26 7.82 6.74
CA GLU A 71 21.90 9.12 6.88
C GLU A 71 21.94 9.88 5.54
N GLU A 72 22.23 9.20 4.43
CA GLU A 72 22.16 9.77 3.08
C GLU A 72 20.75 10.30 2.77
N LEU A 73 19.71 9.51 3.06
CA LEU A 73 18.32 9.95 2.88
C LEU A 73 18.00 11.20 3.72
N PHE A 74 18.55 11.27 4.94
CA PHE A 74 18.31 12.39 5.85
C PHE A 74 18.99 13.68 5.40
N TRP A 75 20.25 13.57 4.99
CA TRP A 75 21.10 14.72 4.67
C TRP A 75 20.92 15.19 3.23
N SER A 76 20.98 14.27 2.26
CA SER A 76 20.97 14.59 0.83
C SER A 76 19.56 14.61 0.23
N CYS A 77 18.68 13.69 0.64
CA CYS A 77 17.30 13.63 0.12
C CYS A 77 16.29 14.41 0.97
N HIS A 78 16.72 15.01 2.08
CA HIS A 78 15.89 15.78 3.02
C HIS A 78 14.66 15.01 3.56
N ILE A 79 14.76 13.69 3.69
CA ILE A 79 13.72 12.86 4.29
C ILE A 79 13.89 12.90 5.80
N LYS A 80 12.90 13.40 6.53
CA LYS A 80 13.00 13.59 7.99
C LYS A 80 12.25 12.55 8.79
N TYR A 81 11.16 12.03 8.22
CA TYR A 81 10.31 11.05 8.87
C TYR A 81 10.01 9.91 7.92
N LEU A 82 9.55 8.78 8.46
CA LEU A 82 8.99 7.69 7.69
C LEU A 82 7.71 7.17 8.34
N ARG A 83 6.84 6.60 7.51
CA ARG A 83 5.73 5.74 7.98
C ARG A 83 6.05 4.30 7.62
N GLN A 84 6.07 3.44 8.63
CA GLN A 84 6.22 2.01 8.42
C GLN A 84 4.91 1.45 7.87
N VAL A 85 5.01 0.62 6.84
CA VAL A 85 3.87 -0.08 6.22
C VAL A 85 3.90 -1.52 6.70
N ARG A 86 2.72 -2.09 6.94
CA ARG A 86 2.55 -3.49 7.35
C ARG A 86 3.29 -4.42 6.40
N ARG A 87 4.14 -5.29 6.97
CA ARG A 87 4.97 -6.27 6.25
C ARG A 87 4.18 -7.53 5.90
N ASP A 88 3.18 -7.37 5.03
CA ASP A 88 2.45 -8.47 4.40
C ASP A 88 2.63 -8.44 2.88
N ASN A 89 1.99 -9.36 2.17
CA ASN A 89 2.12 -9.52 0.73
C ASN A 89 1.37 -8.43 -0.09
N TYR A 90 0.67 -7.50 0.58
CA TYR A 90 0.10 -6.29 -0.03
C TYR A 90 0.93 -5.02 0.24
N CYS A 91 2.11 -5.13 0.88
CA CYS A 91 2.92 -3.99 1.33
C CYS A 91 3.11 -2.92 0.24
N VAL A 92 3.45 -3.33 -0.98
CA VAL A 92 3.69 -2.42 -2.12
C VAL A 92 2.41 -1.67 -2.52
N LEU A 93 1.32 -2.41 -2.78
CA LEU A 93 0.03 -1.82 -3.15
C LEU A 93 -0.48 -0.86 -2.08
N ARG A 94 -0.31 -1.25 -0.81
CA ARG A 94 -0.65 -0.40 0.34
C ARG A 94 0.15 0.88 0.35
N ALA A 95 1.47 0.81 0.19
CA ALA A 95 2.32 1.99 0.23
C ALA A 95 2.03 2.96 -0.93
N VAL A 96 1.84 2.42 -2.14
CA VAL A 96 1.50 3.20 -3.35
C VAL A 96 0.15 3.89 -3.20
N LEU A 97 -0.90 3.14 -2.85
CA LEU A 97 -2.24 3.72 -2.69
C LEU A 97 -2.29 4.72 -1.54
N PHE A 98 -1.58 4.45 -0.43
CA PHE A 98 -1.52 5.39 0.68
C PHE A 98 -0.90 6.73 0.23
N GLN A 99 0.20 6.69 -0.53
CA GLN A 99 0.81 7.91 -1.07
C GLN A 99 -0.13 8.66 -2.01
N ILE A 100 -0.78 7.95 -2.94
CA ILE A 100 -1.76 8.54 -3.87
C ILE A 100 -2.88 9.25 -3.11
N PHE A 101 -3.49 8.59 -2.13
CA PHE A 101 -4.61 9.12 -1.37
C PHE A 101 -4.19 10.28 -0.45
N SER A 102 -3.09 10.13 0.30
CA SER A 102 -2.62 11.19 1.20
C SER A 102 -2.20 12.46 0.45
N GLN A 103 -1.63 12.32 -0.75
CA GLN A 103 -1.27 13.45 -1.62
C GLN A 103 -2.46 14.02 -2.39
N GLY A 104 -3.61 13.32 -2.42
CA GLY A 104 -4.79 13.76 -3.15
C GLY A 104 -4.63 13.63 -4.67
N ILE A 105 -3.80 12.71 -5.12
CA ILE A 105 -3.58 12.46 -6.55
C ILE A 105 -4.90 11.96 -7.16
N PRO A 106 -5.44 12.62 -8.20
CA PRO A 106 -6.71 12.23 -8.80
C PRO A 106 -6.57 10.96 -9.64
N PHE A 107 -7.69 10.42 -10.12
CA PHE A 107 -7.66 9.32 -11.08
C PHE A 107 -6.79 9.62 -12.31
N PRO A 108 -6.10 8.60 -12.86
CA PRO A 108 -5.45 8.65 -14.16
C PRO A 108 -6.40 9.13 -15.26
N SER A 109 -5.84 9.76 -16.31
CA SER A 109 -6.61 10.30 -17.43
C SER A 109 -7.51 9.23 -18.08
N TRP A 110 -6.95 8.06 -18.38
CA TRP A 110 -7.68 6.96 -19.01
C TRP A 110 -8.80 6.39 -18.12
N MET A 111 -8.63 6.40 -16.78
CA MET A 111 -9.66 5.96 -15.83
C MET A 111 -10.80 6.97 -15.67
N LYS A 112 -10.58 8.24 -16.04
CA LYS A 112 -11.65 9.26 -16.10
C LYS A 112 -12.45 9.13 -17.39
N GLU A 113 -11.78 8.80 -18.49
CA GLU A 113 -12.41 8.63 -19.81
C GLU A 113 -13.21 7.33 -19.92
N ARG A 114 -12.75 6.26 -19.24
CA ARG A 114 -13.43 4.96 -19.19
C ARG A 114 -14.24 4.82 -17.91
N ASP A 115 -15.46 4.29 -18.00
CA ASP A 115 -16.21 3.93 -16.79
C ASP A 115 -15.64 2.66 -16.17
N ILE A 116 -14.74 2.83 -15.17
CA ILE A 116 -14.05 1.72 -14.51
C ILE A 116 -15.02 0.69 -13.90
N LEU A 117 -16.26 1.08 -13.58
CA LEU A 117 -17.28 0.16 -13.05
C LEU A 117 -17.77 -0.87 -14.07
N LYS A 118 -17.58 -0.59 -15.37
CA LYS A 118 -17.97 -1.48 -16.48
C LYS A 118 -16.84 -2.43 -16.90
N LEU A 119 -15.61 -2.27 -16.39
CA LEU A 119 -14.49 -3.14 -16.77
C LEU A 119 -14.74 -4.62 -16.45
N PRO A 120 -15.31 -4.99 -15.28
CA PRO A 120 -15.68 -6.39 -15.03
C PRO A 120 -16.65 -6.95 -16.07
N GLU A 121 -17.58 -6.12 -16.56
CA GLU A 121 -18.59 -6.51 -17.54
C GLU A 121 -17.96 -6.69 -18.92
N LYS A 122 -17.12 -5.73 -19.33
CA LYS A 122 -16.38 -5.79 -20.61
C LYS A 122 -15.49 -7.04 -20.67
N LEU A 123 -14.77 -7.34 -19.60
CA LEU A 123 -13.88 -8.51 -19.58
C LEU A 123 -14.66 -9.83 -19.60
N LEU A 124 -15.75 -9.93 -18.83
CA LEU A 124 -16.54 -11.16 -18.78
C LEU A 124 -17.33 -11.41 -20.08
N TYR A 125 -18.05 -10.40 -20.57
CA TYR A 125 -19.02 -10.58 -21.65
C TYR A 125 -18.49 -10.18 -23.02
N SER A 126 -17.72 -9.08 -23.12
CA SER A 126 -17.20 -8.61 -24.42
C SER A 126 -15.95 -9.37 -24.87
N GLN A 127 -15.10 -9.79 -23.93
CA GLN A 127 -13.87 -10.53 -24.22
C GLN A 127 -14.00 -12.05 -24.01
N GLY A 128 -15.16 -12.53 -23.56
CA GLY A 128 -15.41 -13.97 -23.36
C GLY A 128 -14.50 -14.63 -22.31
N CYS A 129 -13.92 -13.85 -21.39
CA CYS A 129 -12.96 -14.31 -20.40
C CYS A 129 -13.66 -15.00 -19.22
N ASN A 130 -14.38 -16.09 -19.48
CA ASN A 130 -15.06 -16.90 -18.46
C ASN A 130 -14.11 -17.42 -17.37
N TRP A 131 -12.81 -17.52 -17.70
CA TRP A 131 -11.77 -17.88 -16.76
C TRP A 131 -11.59 -16.88 -15.62
N ILE A 132 -12.13 -15.65 -15.71
CA ILE A 132 -12.13 -14.68 -14.59
C ILE A 132 -12.84 -15.21 -13.34
N GLN A 133 -13.70 -16.23 -13.46
CA GLN A 133 -14.31 -16.89 -12.31
C GLN A 133 -13.27 -17.64 -11.45
N GLN A 134 -12.05 -17.86 -11.94
CA GLN A 134 -10.93 -18.43 -11.19
C GLN A 134 -10.13 -17.37 -10.41
N TYR A 135 -10.60 -16.12 -10.39
CA TYR A 135 -9.96 -15.04 -9.64
C TYR A 135 -10.08 -15.30 -8.12
N SER A 136 -8.95 -15.39 -7.42
CA SER A 136 -8.88 -15.91 -6.04
C SER A 136 -8.99 -14.86 -4.94
N PHE A 137 -8.94 -13.57 -5.27
CA PHE A 137 -8.95 -12.47 -4.30
C PHE A 137 -7.83 -12.59 -3.24
N GLY A 138 -6.63 -13.02 -3.68
CA GLY A 138 -5.45 -13.09 -2.82
C GLY A 138 -5.66 -14.02 -1.62
N PRO A 139 -5.45 -13.55 -0.38
CA PRO A 139 -5.50 -14.39 0.82
C PRO A 139 -6.89 -14.95 1.12
N GLU A 140 -7.95 -14.43 0.48
CA GLU A 140 -9.29 -15.00 0.62
C GLU A 140 -9.40 -16.38 -0.04
N ARG A 141 -8.59 -16.65 -1.08
CA ARG A 141 -8.64 -17.90 -1.85
C ARG A 141 -10.07 -18.25 -2.25
N TYR A 142 -10.79 -17.25 -2.75
CA TYR A 142 -12.18 -17.34 -3.10
C TYR A 142 -12.42 -18.41 -4.17
N THR A 143 -13.40 -19.28 -3.92
CA THR A 143 -13.83 -20.35 -4.83
C THR A 143 -15.32 -20.27 -5.14
N GLY A 144 -15.97 -19.17 -4.76
CA GLY A 144 -17.40 -19.00 -4.97
C GLY A 144 -17.76 -18.69 -6.43
N PRO A 145 -19.04 -18.85 -6.80
CA PRO A 145 -19.47 -18.78 -8.20
C PRO A 145 -19.66 -17.36 -8.74
N ASN A 146 -19.46 -16.31 -7.92
CA ASN A 146 -19.76 -14.93 -8.28
C ASN A 146 -18.56 -14.01 -8.08
N ALA A 147 -17.42 -14.36 -8.70
CA ALA A 147 -16.23 -13.52 -8.70
C ALA A 147 -16.54 -12.15 -9.32
N PHE A 148 -17.34 -12.13 -10.39
CA PHE A 148 -17.80 -10.92 -11.05
C PHE A 148 -18.46 -9.90 -10.09
N GLY A 149 -19.49 -10.34 -9.34
CA GLY A 149 -20.20 -9.45 -8.43
C GLY A 149 -19.30 -8.92 -7.30
N LYS A 150 -18.29 -9.70 -6.91
CA LYS A 150 -17.31 -9.29 -5.91
C LYS A 150 -16.29 -8.30 -6.50
N LEU A 151 -15.80 -8.50 -7.71
CA LEU A 151 -14.96 -7.54 -8.44
C LEU A 151 -15.67 -6.20 -8.61
N ARG A 152 -16.96 -6.22 -9.00
CA ARG A 152 -17.77 -5.00 -9.11
C ARG A 152 -17.80 -4.20 -7.80
N LYS A 153 -18.01 -4.87 -6.66
CA LYS A 153 -17.97 -4.23 -5.34
C LYS A 153 -16.59 -3.65 -5.00
N CYS A 154 -15.51 -4.31 -5.43
CA CYS A 154 -14.15 -3.79 -5.27
C CYS A 154 -13.98 -2.49 -6.07
N MET A 155 -14.41 -2.47 -7.34
CA MET A 155 -14.36 -1.29 -8.21
C MET A 155 -15.20 -0.13 -7.66
N GLU A 156 -16.40 -0.40 -7.15
CA GLU A 156 -17.25 0.60 -6.49
C GLU A 156 -16.56 1.21 -5.26
N THR A 157 -15.92 0.36 -4.44
CA THR A 157 -15.16 0.80 -3.27
C THR A 157 -13.99 1.69 -3.68
N LEU A 158 -13.23 1.30 -4.71
CA LEU A 158 -12.12 2.09 -5.26
C LEU A 158 -12.60 3.45 -5.76
N LYS A 159 -13.61 3.46 -6.65
CA LYS A 159 -14.17 4.68 -7.25
C LYS A 159 -14.64 5.67 -6.19
N THR A 160 -15.37 5.17 -5.20
CA THR A 160 -15.95 6.00 -4.13
C THR A 160 -14.86 6.65 -3.30
N ASN A 161 -13.95 5.85 -2.71
CA ASN A 161 -12.92 6.37 -1.80
C ASN A 161 -11.93 7.28 -2.53
N TRP A 162 -11.51 6.93 -3.76
CA TRP A 162 -10.56 7.76 -4.50
C TRP A 162 -11.17 9.11 -4.88
N THR A 163 -12.41 9.13 -5.38
CA THR A 163 -13.10 10.37 -5.75
C THR A 163 -13.29 11.27 -4.52
N GLU A 164 -13.72 10.68 -3.40
CA GLU A 164 -13.95 11.42 -2.16
C GLU A 164 -12.65 12.02 -1.60
N ILE A 165 -11.60 11.22 -1.48
CA ILE A 165 -10.32 11.64 -0.92
C ILE A 165 -9.62 12.69 -1.82
N SER A 166 -9.62 12.48 -3.14
CA SER A 166 -8.98 13.42 -4.07
C SER A 166 -9.72 14.75 -4.20
N ALA A 167 -11.03 14.79 -3.93
CA ALA A 167 -11.81 16.03 -3.90
C ALA A 167 -11.54 16.86 -2.62
N THR A 168 -11.01 16.26 -1.55
CA THR A 168 -10.74 16.93 -0.28
C THR A 168 -9.49 17.81 -0.37
N LYS A 169 -9.70 19.13 -0.39
CA LYS A 169 -8.61 20.13 -0.47
C LYS A 169 -7.78 20.21 0.81
N ASP A 170 -8.43 20.13 1.96
CA ASP A 170 -7.75 20.24 3.25
C ASP A 170 -6.83 19.03 3.50
N HIS A 171 -5.54 19.32 3.73
CA HIS A 171 -4.51 18.29 3.86
C HIS A 171 -4.69 17.44 5.11
N GLU A 172 -5.11 18.05 6.22
CA GLU A 172 -5.31 17.35 7.49
C GLU A 172 -6.53 16.42 7.41
N ALA A 173 -7.67 16.94 6.94
CA ALA A 173 -8.88 16.16 6.70
C ALA A 173 -8.60 14.99 5.74
N ARG A 174 -7.90 15.23 4.64
CA ARG A 174 -7.52 14.17 3.69
C ARG A 174 -6.61 13.12 4.34
N GLY A 175 -5.64 13.55 5.13
CA GLY A 175 -4.79 12.66 5.92
C GLY A 175 -5.59 11.79 6.89
N ASN A 176 -6.60 12.36 7.55
CA ASN A 176 -7.50 11.64 8.45
C ASN A 176 -8.36 10.62 7.70
N MET A 177 -8.95 10.99 6.56
CA MET A 177 -9.72 10.08 5.70
C MET A 177 -8.85 8.90 5.24
N CYS A 178 -7.61 9.19 4.80
CA CYS A 178 -6.64 8.18 4.41
C CYS A 178 -6.32 7.24 5.59
N ASN A 179 -5.99 7.78 6.77
CA ASN A 179 -5.72 6.97 7.96
C ASN A 179 -6.93 6.09 8.36
N THR A 180 -8.16 6.60 8.25
CA THR A 180 -9.39 5.81 8.49
C THR A 180 -9.55 4.69 7.47
N LEU A 181 -9.29 4.95 6.19
CA LEU A 181 -9.35 3.95 5.13
C LEU A 181 -8.34 2.81 5.38
N PHE A 182 -7.10 3.16 5.72
CA PHE A 182 -6.02 2.21 6.05
C PHE A 182 -6.03 1.71 7.50
N SER A 183 -7.19 1.80 8.15
CA SER A 183 -7.49 1.12 9.41
C SER A 183 -8.62 0.10 9.25
N ASP A 184 -9.23 0.02 8.06
CA ASP A 184 -10.31 -0.91 7.70
C ASP A 184 -9.78 -1.93 6.69
N GLU A 185 -9.35 -3.09 7.20
CA GLU A 185 -8.77 -4.18 6.41
C GLU A 185 -9.71 -4.65 5.28
N SER A 186 -11.02 -4.65 5.51
CA SER A 186 -11.99 -5.09 4.50
C SER A 186 -12.04 -4.10 3.33
N LYS A 187 -12.01 -2.79 3.61
CA LYS A 187 -11.94 -1.77 2.56
C LYS A 187 -10.58 -1.82 1.86
N GLU A 188 -9.49 -1.87 2.61
CA GLU A 188 -8.14 -1.98 2.05
C GLU A 188 -8.02 -3.11 1.02
N HIS A 189 -8.43 -4.33 1.40
CA HIS A 189 -8.33 -5.49 0.51
C HIS A 189 -9.17 -5.29 -0.75
N LYS A 190 -10.35 -4.68 -0.66
CA LYS A 190 -11.15 -4.33 -1.86
C LYS A 190 -10.44 -3.34 -2.77
N LEU A 191 -9.69 -2.38 -2.24
CA LEU A 191 -8.89 -1.46 -3.06
C LEU A 191 -7.78 -2.23 -3.78
N TYR A 192 -7.07 -3.11 -3.07
CA TYR A 192 -5.97 -3.90 -3.66
C TYR A 192 -6.49 -4.83 -4.76
N GLU A 193 -7.60 -5.52 -4.52
CA GLU A 193 -8.22 -6.38 -5.52
C GLU A 193 -8.80 -5.62 -6.71
N ALA A 194 -9.31 -4.39 -6.50
CA ALA A 194 -9.68 -3.52 -7.60
C ALA A 194 -8.46 -3.16 -8.47
N ILE A 195 -7.36 -2.71 -7.86
CA ILE A 195 -6.13 -2.40 -8.61
C ILE A 195 -5.58 -3.60 -9.36
N LYS A 196 -5.49 -4.77 -8.70
CA LYS A 196 -5.07 -6.02 -9.34
C LYS A 196 -5.95 -6.36 -10.54
N PHE A 197 -7.27 -6.24 -10.41
CA PHE A 197 -8.18 -6.47 -11.52
C PHE A 197 -7.97 -5.48 -12.69
N ILE A 198 -7.72 -4.20 -12.40
CA ILE A 198 -7.39 -3.21 -13.42
C ILE A 198 -6.06 -3.56 -14.11
N MET A 199 -5.05 -4.02 -13.37
CA MET A 199 -3.79 -4.52 -13.97
C MET A 199 -4.06 -5.69 -14.93
N LEU A 200 -4.88 -6.65 -14.54
CA LEU A 200 -5.29 -7.76 -15.41
C LEU A 200 -5.99 -7.27 -16.67
N TYR A 201 -6.94 -6.34 -16.50
CA TYR A 201 -7.70 -5.79 -17.61
C TYR A 201 -6.81 -5.13 -18.66
N GLU A 202 -5.85 -4.30 -18.24
CA GLU A 202 -4.90 -3.68 -19.17
C GLU A 202 -3.98 -4.71 -19.84
N VAL A 203 -3.58 -5.78 -19.13
CA VAL A 203 -2.82 -6.89 -19.74
C VAL A 203 -3.64 -7.62 -20.81
N VAL A 204 -4.96 -7.80 -20.60
CA VAL A 204 -5.83 -8.38 -21.64
C VAL A 204 -5.94 -7.48 -22.86
N GLU A 205 -6.16 -6.18 -22.68
CA GLU A 205 -6.24 -5.24 -23.81
C GLU A 205 -4.91 -5.21 -24.59
N ALA A 206 -3.78 -5.13 -23.90
CA ALA A 206 -2.46 -5.14 -24.52
C ALA A 206 -2.16 -6.46 -25.25
N TYR A 207 -2.57 -7.59 -24.68
CA TYR A 207 -2.39 -8.90 -25.32
C TYR A 207 -3.15 -9.00 -26.65
N GLU A 208 -4.39 -8.52 -26.70
CA GLU A 208 -5.16 -8.50 -27.95
C GLU A 208 -4.56 -7.53 -28.98
N GLN A 209 -4.08 -6.36 -28.56
CA GLN A 209 -3.37 -5.42 -29.46
C GLN A 209 -2.12 -6.04 -30.07
N ILE A 210 -1.28 -6.69 -29.26
CA ILE A 210 -0.06 -7.37 -29.72
C ILE A 210 -0.41 -8.49 -30.70
N LYS A 211 -1.43 -9.29 -30.40
CA LYS A 211 -1.92 -10.37 -31.26
C LYS A 211 -2.42 -9.85 -32.61
N ASN A 212 -3.06 -8.68 -32.61
CA ASN A 212 -3.54 -8.00 -33.81
C ASN A 212 -2.45 -7.19 -34.54
N ARG A 213 -1.19 -7.21 -34.04
CA ARG A 213 -0.04 -6.48 -34.56
C ARG A 213 -0.24 -4.96 -34.60
N GLU A 214 -0.93 -4.43 -33.58
CA GLU A 214 -1.06 -2.99 -33.41
C GLU A 214 0.25 -2.40 -32.87
N GLU A 215 0.76 -1.34 -33.50
CA GLU A 215 2.07 -0.74 -33.19
C GLU A 215 2.10 0.09 -31.88
N ALA A 216 0.94 0.37 -31.29
CA ALA A 216 0.80 1.35 -30.19
C ALA A 216 1.02 0.78 -28.77
N THR A 217 1.36 -0.50 -28.63
CA THR A 217 1.48 -1.13 -27.30
C THR A 217 2.82 -0.80 -26.63
N HIS A 218 2.76 -0.34 -25.38
CA HIS A 218 3.95 -0.04 -24.59
C HIS A 218 4.84 -1.29 -24.40
N ASN A 219 6.16 -1.18 -24.60
CA ASN A 219 7.12 -2.30 -24.56
C ASN A 219 7.07 -3.12 -23.24
N LEU A 220 6.66 -2.48 -22.15
CA LEU A 220 6.39 -3.13 -20.87
C LEU A 220 5.49 -4.38 -20.99
N PHE A 221 4.42 -4.30 -21.79
CA PHE A 221 3.51 -5.44 -21.95
C PHE A 221 4.18 -6.59 -22.68
N SER A 222 5.01 -6.30 -23.68
CA SER A 222 5.82 -7.31 -24.37
C SER A 222 6.79 -8.01 -23.41
N LEU A 223 7.44 -7.26 -22.51
CA LEU A 223 8.32 -7.83 -21.49
C LEU A 223 7.55 -8.69 -20.47
N LEU A 224 6.38 -8.21 -20.03
CA LEU A 224 5.51 -8.95 -19.10
C LEU A 224 5.04 -10.27 -19.72
N LEU A 225 4.63 -10.24 -20.99
CA LEU A 225 4.12 -11.39 -21.74
C LEU A 225 5.22 -12.31 -22.29
N ALA A 226 6.50 -11.91 -22.23
CA ALA A 226 7.62 -12.78 -22.59
C ALA A 226 8.01 -13.78 -21.48
N ARG A 227 7.48 -13.63 -20.26
CA ARG A 227 7.80 -14.52 -19.14
C ARG A 227 7.00 -15.82 -19.23
N ASP A 228 7.65 -16.95 -18.93
CA ASP A 228 6.99 -18.27 -18.89
C ASP A 228 5.77 -18.30 -17.95
N SER A 229 5.83 -17.56 -16.83
CA SER A 229 4.74 -17.51 -15.86
C SER A 229 3.57 -16.60 -16.26
N SER A 230 3.69 -15.81 -17.32
CA SER A 230 2.67 -14.82 -17.72
C SER A 230 2.63 -14.60 -19.23
N SER A 231 2.77 -15.66 -20.01
CA SER A 231 2.78 -15.63 -21.48
C SER A 231 1.46 -15.17 -22.11
N ASP A 232 0.37 -15.30 -21.36
CA ASP A 232 -0.97 -14.84 -21.72
C ASP A 232 -1.69 -14.31 -20.46
N PRO A 233 -2.83 -13.59 -20.61
CA PRO A 233 -3.52 -13.00 -19.46
C PRO A 233 -4.05 -14.01 -18.44
N LEU A 234 -4.45 -15.21 -18.86
CA LEU A 234 -4.87 -16.27 -17.93
C LEU A 234 -3.68 -16.77 -17.12
N SER A 235 -2.55 -17.03 -17.77
CA SER A 235 -1.30 -17.40 -17.10
C SER A 235 -0.85 -16.32 -16.13
N PHE A 236 -0.91 -15.03 -16.52
CA PHE A 236 -0.63 -13.91 -15.63
C PHE A 236 -1.56 -13.90 -14.40
N MET A 237 -2.87 -14.10 -14.58
CA MET A 237 -3.80 -14.16 -13.47
C MET A 237 -3.47 -15.33 -12.52
N MET A 238 -3.33 -16.53 -13.06
CA MET A 238 -3.23 -17.77 -12.28
C MET A 238 -1.90 -17.90 -11.55
N ASN A 239 -0.79 -17.56 -12.21
CA ASN A 239 0.55 -17.81 -11.68
C ASN A 239 1.11 -16.61 -10.89
N ARG A 240 0.55 -15.41 -11.08
CA ARG A 240 1.08 -14.17 -10.50
C ARG A 240 0.01 -13.44 -9.70
N LEU A 241 -0.99 -12.89 -10.39
CA LEU A 241 -1.93 -11.93 -9.79
C LEU A 241 -2.72 -12.53 -8.63
N ASN A 242 -3.19 -13.77 -8.76
CA ASN A 242 -3.92 -14.49 -7.71
C ASN A 242 -3.07 -14.69 -6.44
N SER A 243 -1.75 -14.78 -6.56
CA SER A 243 -0.83 -14.98 -5.45
C SER A 243 -0.42 -13.66 -4.76
N ILE A 244 -0.59 -12.51 -5.42
CA ILE A 244 -0.30 -11.20 -4.83
C ILE A 244 -1.23 -10.96 -3.65
N GLY A 245 -0.64 -10.73 -2.47
CA GLY A 245 -1.36 -10.59 -1.21
C GLY A 245 -1.57 -11.89 -0.42
N ASP A 246 -1.43 -13.06 -1.06
CA ASP A 246 -1.49 -14.37 -0.41
C ASP A 246 -0.09 -14.91 -0.10
N SER A 247 0.68 -15.23 -1.13
CA SER A 247 1.98 -15.91 -1.01
C SER A 247 3.16 -15.09 -1.52
N ILE A 248 2.92 -14.11 -2.42
CA ILE A 248 3.97 -13.28 -3.02
C ILE A 248 3.66 -11.79 -2.88
N CYS A 249 4.71 -10.97 -2.83
CA CYS A 249 4.62 -9.54 -3.04
C CYS A 249 4.58 -9.23 -4.55
N LEU A 250 4.19 -7.99 -4.87
CA LEU A 250 4.29 -7.43 -6.21
C LEU A 250 5.78 -7.24 -6.59
N ASP A 251 6.21 -7.78 -7.73
CA ASP A 251 7.62 -7.72 -8.16
C ASP A 251 7.96 -6.44 -8.95
N GLN A 252 9.20 -6.31 -9.43
CA GLN A 252 9.60 -5.13 -10.20
C GLN A 252 8.76 -4.94 -11.48
N VAL A 253 8.52 -5.98 -12.27
CA VAL A 253 7.75 -5.90 -13.52
C VAL A 253 6.31 -5.48 -13.27
N GLU A 254 5.69 -6.05 -12.23
CA GLU A 254 4.36 -5.62 -11.82
C GLU A 254 4.36 -4.19 -11.26
N LEU A 255 5.48 -3.70 -10.71
CA LEU A 255 5.60 -2.32 -10.22
C LEU A 255 5.70 -1.31 -11.37
N PHE A 256 6.37 -1.67 -12.47
CA PHE A 256 6.30 -0.92 -13.73
C PHE A 256 4.86 -0.83 -14.24
N LEU A 257 4.13 -1.95 -14.23
CA LEU A 257 2.72 -1.97 -14.65
C LEU A 257 1.86 -1.11 -13.74
N LEU A 258 2.09 -1.16 -12.43
CA LEU A 258 1.36 -0.35 -11.46
C LEU A 258 1.59 1.15 -11.67
N GLY A 259 2.84 1.60 -11.85
CA GLY A 259 3.16 3.00 -12.11
C GLY A 259 2.56 3.50 -13.44
N TYR A 260 2.65 2.68 -14.50
CA TYR A 260 2.04 2.97 -15.80
C TYR A 260 0.53 3.11 -15.71
N LEU A 261 -0.14 2.13 -15.10
CA LEU A 261 -1.59 2.07 -14.90
C LEU A 261 -2.11 3.28 -14.12
N LEU A 262 -1.38 3.70 -13.09
CA LEU A 262 -1.79 4.78 -12.21
C LEU A 262 -1.30 6.15 -12.67
N GLU A 263 -0.61 6.25 -13.81
CA GLU A 263 -0.01 7.50 -14.31
C GLU A 263 0.78 8.24 -13.23
N VAL A 264 1.55 7.46 -12.45
CA VAL A 264 2.34 7.95 -11.32
C VAL A 264 3.77 7.45 -11.45
N LYS A 265 4.71 8.38 -11.26
CA LYS A 265 6.13 8.06 -11.13
C LYS A 265 6.40 7.58 -9.72
N ILE A 266 6.70 6.29 -9.56
CA ILE A 266 7.03 5.68 -8.27
C ILE A 266 8.55 5.72 -8.09
N ARG A 267 9.05 6.73 -7.38
CA ARG A 267 10.46 6.82 -6.99
C ARG A 267 10.71 5.90 -5.81
N VAL A 268 11.71 5.01 -5.92
CA VAL A 268 12.06 4.07 -4.85
C VAL A 268 13.52 4.26 -4.45
N TYR A 269 13.75 4.52 -3.16
CA TYR A 269 15.06 4.46 -2.53
C TYR A 269 15.34 3.02 -2.06
N ARG A 270 16.29 2.34 -2.70
CA ARG A 270 16.68 0.95 -2.42
C ARG A 270 17.92 0.96 -1.53
N LEU A 271 17.72 0.90 -0.22
CA LEU A 271 18.79 1.13 0.76
C LEU A 271 19.88 0.04 0.73
N HIS A 272 19.53 -1.20 0.40
CA HIS A 272 20.50 -2.29 0.16
C HIS A 272 21.35 -2.10 -1.09
N ARG A 273 20.99 -1.14 -1.94
CA ARG A 273 21.72 -0.72 -3.15
C ARG A 273 22.45 0.62 -2.94
N PHE A 274 22.60 1.08 -1.70
CA PHE A 274 23.34 2.29 -1.39
C PHE A 274 24.78 2.22 -1.93
N ASN A 275 25.30 3.36 -2.41
CA ASN A 275 26.56 3.48 -3.19
C ASN A 275 26.56 2.78 -4.56
N THR A 276 25.40 2.51 -5.15
CA THR A 276 25.28 2.04 -6.54
C THR A 276 24.30 2.91 -7.32
N GLU A 277 24.31 2.80 -8.64
CA GLU A 277 23.36 3.50 -9.53
C GLU A 277 21.90 3.07 -9.26
N GLU A 278 21.69 1.90 -8.67
CA GLU A 278 20.38 1.37 -8.30
C GLU A 278 19.85 1.90 -6.94
N PHE A 279 20.58 2.78 -6.25
CA PHE A 279 20.13 3.36 -4.98
C PHE A 279 18.80 4.08 -5.11
N GLN A 280 18.58 4.77 -6.23
CA GLN A 280 17.34 5.47 -6.54
C GLN A 280 16.87 5.10 -7.94
N VAL A 281 15.69 4.50 -8.03
CA VAL A 281 15.08 4.07 -9.30
C VAL A 281 13.66 4.61 -9.42
N ASN A 282 13.14 4.68 -10.64
CA ASN A 282 11.77 5.10 -10.92
C ASN A 282 11.01 3.97 -11.62
N TYR A 283 9.76 3.76 -11.22
CA TYR A 283 8.85 2.85 -11.89
C TYR A 283 7.60 3.60 -12.38
N PRO A 284 7.32 3.62 -13.70
CA PRO A 284 8.20 3.17 -14.77
C PRO A 284 9.42 4.07 -14.97
N GLU A 285 10.43 3.56 -15.70
CA GLU A 285 11.61 4.34 -16.12
C GLU A 285 11.24 5.43 -17.14
N GLU A 286 10.38 5.06 -18.09
CA GLU A 286 9.78 5.97 -19.06
C GLU A 286 8.44 6.48 -18.52
N TYR A 287 8.35 7.78 -18.25
CA TYR A 287 7.14 8.42 -17.73
C TYR A 287 6.92 9.77 -18.41
N ARG A 288 5.66 10.22 -18.40
CA ARG A 288 5.30 11.55 -18.91
C ARG A 288 5.56 12.61 -17.85
N ARG A 289 5.93 13.83 -18.27
CA ARG A 289 6.33 14.91 -17.35
C ARG A 289 5.21 15.36 -16.42
N GLU A 290 3.97 15.19 -16.85
CA GLU A 290 2.76 15.55 -16.12
C GLU A 290 2.36 14.53 -15.04
N TRP A 291 3.01 13.37 -14.96
CA TRP A 291 2.69 12.36 -13.96
C TRP A 291 3.11 12.82 -12.57
N ASN A 292 2.23 12.57 -11.60
CA ASN A 292 2.53 12.86 -10.20
C ASN A 292 3.65 11.94 -9.72
N GLU A 293 4.50 12.42 -8.82
CA GLU A 293 5.57 11.61 -8.24
C GLU A 293 5.23 11.20 -6.81
N ILE A 294 5.36 9.91 -6.52
CA ILE A 294 5.35 9.39 -5.15
C ILE A 294 6.70 8.79 -4.81
N SER A 295 7.07 8.83 -3.53
CA SER A 295 8.32 8.23 -3.06
C SER A 295 8.05 7.06 -2.12
N LEU A 296 8.82 6.00 -2.26
CA LEU A 296 8.89 4.85 -1.36
C LEU A 296 10.35 4.59 -0.98
N LEU A 297 10.57 3.88 0.11
CA LEU A 297 11.90 3.37 0.48
C LEU A 297 11.79 1.87 0.79
N THR A 298 12.82 1.09 0.47
CA THR A 298 12.87 -0.34 0.74
C THR A 298 14.25 -0.77 1.19
N GLU A 299 14.30 -1.74 2.08
CA GLU A 299 15.53 -2.32 2.61
C GLU A 299 15.90 -3.64 1.89
N ASP A 300 14.95 -4.23 1.14
CA ASP A 300 15.09 -5.61 0.62
C ASP A 300 14.30 -5.88 -0.69
N ASP A 301 13.72 -4.86 -1.32
CA ASP A 301 12.79 -4.93 -2.47
C ASP A 301 11.47 -5.67 -2.22
N ARG A 302 11.23 -6.15 -0.99
CA ARG A 302 10.02 -6.91 -0.63
C ARG A 302 9.04 -6.08 0.18
N TYR A 303 9.57 -5.29 1.11
CA TYR A 303 8.77 -4.43 1.98
C TYR A 303 9.17 -2.97 1.81
N TYR A 304 8.15 -2.11 1.79
CA TYR A 304 8.31 -0.70 1.48
C TYR A 304 7.83 0.14 2.65
N HIS A 305 8.49 1.27 2.87
CA HIS A 305 8.08 2.30 3.81
C HIS A 305 7.84 3.60 3.05
N ILE A 306 7.12 4.52 3.67
CA ILE A 306 6.76 5.79 3.07
C ILE A 306 7.68 6.88 3.65
N PRO A 307 8.64 7.41 2.88
CA PRO A 307 9.42 8.57 3.30
C PRO A 307 8.54 9.82 3.34
N LEU A 308 8.78 10.67 4.32
CA LEU A 308 8.12 11.96 4.47
C LEU A 308 9.17 13.07 4.41
N PHE A 309 8.98 13.95 3.42
CA PHE A 309 9.75 15.16 3.25
C PHE A 309 9.18 16.25 4.15
N ARG A 310 10.04 16.98 4.85
CA ARG A 310 9.68 18.28 5.43
C ARG A 310 10.66 19.30 4.89
N THR A 311 10.11 20.31 4.22
CA THR A 311 10.80 21.55 3.88
C THR A 311 11.00 22.39 5.12
#